data_AF-A0A1F6ETN5-F1
#
_entry.id   AF-A0A1F6ETN5-F1
#
_cell.length_a   1.000
_cell.length_b   1.000
_cell.length_c   1.000
_cell.angle_alpha   90.00
_cell.angle_beta   90.00
_cell.angle_gamma   90.00
#
_symmetry.space_group_name_H-M   'P 1'
#
loop_
_entity.id
_entity.type
_entity.pdbx_description
1 polymer ?
#
loop_
_entity_poly.entity_id
_entity_poly.type
_entity_poly.pdbx_seq_one_letter_code
_entity_poly.pdbx_strand_id
1 'polypeptide(L)'
;MVRLQRCRAILLIAGGFYELWLRLQTRERAYRIAFGAGLAGLLLLGWVSGAVGIIGSENQSVNLMYWAVPAVLLIGSLISRFQPRGMARTLFAATLVQVLIPIVALTISPEVSWGNAGVIGVFVFNSIFALLFVGSGLLFRRVAVSNL
;
A
#
# COMPACT_ATOMS: atom_id res chain seq x y z
N MET A 1 17.39 -25.91 16.53
CA MET A 1 16.12 -25.14 16.59
C MET A 1 15.95 -24.11 15.47
N VAL A 2 16.96 -23.30 15.12
CA VAL A 2 16.85 -22.22 14.10
C VAL A 2 16.46 -22.70 12.68
N ARG A 3 16.99 -23.83 12.19
CA ARG A 3 16.63 -24.37 10.85
C ARG A 3 15.15 -24.77 10.76
N LEU A 4 14.60 -25.38 11.82
CA LEU A 4 13.20 -25.81 11.86
C LEU A 4 12.23 -24.62 11.85
N GLN A 5 12.60 -23.52 12.52
CA GLN A 5 11.81 -22.29 12.56
C GLN A 5 11.77 -21.58 11.20
N ARG A 6 12.90 -21.57 10.47
CA ARG A 6 12.97 -21.04 9.10
C ARG A 6 12.09 -21.84 8.13
N CYS A 7 12.11 -23.18 8.21
CA CYS A 7 11.26 -24.03 7.36
C CYS A 7 9.76 -23.79 7.62
N ARG A 8 9.35 -23.67 8.89
CA ARG A 8 7.94 -23.38 9.23
C ARG A 8 7.49 -22.03 8.70
N ALA A 9 8.33 -20.99 8.82
CA ALA A 9 8.04 -19.67 8.28
C ALA A 9 7.87 -19.70 6.76
N ILE A 10 8.77 -20.39 6.03
CA ILE A 10 8.71 -20.53 4.57
C ILE A 10 7.42 -21.22 4.14
N LEU A 11 7.04 -22.32 4.81
CA LEU A 11 5.83 -23.06 4.48
C LEU A 11 4.55 -22.26 4.75
N LEU A 12 4.49 -21.50 5.84
CA LEU A 12 3.34 -20.63 6.14
C LEU A 12 3.19 -19.50 5.12
N ILE A 13 4.31 -18.88 4.71
CA ILE A 13 4.31 -17.84 3.69
C ILE A 13 3.86 -18.42 2.35
N ALA A 14 4.48 -19.51 1.90
CA ALA A 14 4.15 -20.16 0.63
C ALA A 14 2.70 -20.67 0.60
N GLY A 15 2.25 -21.31 1.68
CA GLY A 15 0.86 -21.77 1.83
C GLY A 15 -0.12 -20.60 1.84
N GLY A 16 0.18 -19.51 2.55
CA GLY A 16 -0.64 -18.30 2.55
C GLY A 16 -0.77 -17.66 1.17
N PHE A 17 0.33 -17.58 0.41
CA PHE A 17 0.30 -17.12 -0.98
C PHE A 17 -0.53 -18.04 -1.88
N TYR A 18 -0.38 -19.35 -1.73
CA TYR A 18 -1.13 -20.33 -2.51
C TYR A 18 -2.64 -20.27 -2.22
N GLU A 19 -3.04 -20.23 -0.95
CA GLU A 19 -4.44 -20.06 -0.56
C GLU A 19 -5.01 -18.74 -1.07
N LEU A 20 -4.25 -17.64 -0.95
CA LEU A 20 -4.67 -16.34 -1.46
C LEU A 20 -4.86 -16.39 -2.98
N TRP A 21 -3.94 -17.03 -3.71
CA TRP A 21 -4.03 -17.22 -5.14
C TRP A 21 -5.27 -18.01 -5.55
N LEU A 22 -5.53 -19.15 -4.90
CA LEU A 22 -6.74 -19.94 -5.15
C LEU A 22 -8.02 -19.15 -4.85
N ARG A 23 -8.05 -18.39 -3.74
CA ARG A 23 -9.16 -17.51 -3.41
C ARG A 23 -9.35 -16.40 -4.43
N LEU A 24 -8.28 -15.87 -5.02
CA LEU A 24 -8.38 -14.85 -6.07
C LEU A 24 -8.98 -15.40 -7.37
N GLN A 25 -8.76 -16.67 -7.69
CA GLN A 25 -9.33 -17.30 -8.88
C GLN A 25 -10.85 -17.46 -8.81
N THR A 26 -11.43 -17.64 -7.63
CA THR A 26 -12.87 -17.79 -7.43
C THR A 26 -13.62 -16.45 -7.38
N ARG A 27 -12.90 -15.31 -7.38
CA ARG A 27 -13.48 -13.97 -7.29
C ARG A 27 -13.79 -13.40 -8.66
N GLU A 28 -14.82 -12.54 -8.70
CA GLU A 28 -15.19 -11.81 -9.91
C GLU A 28 -14.07 -10.89 -10.42
N ARG A 29 -14.11 -10.57 -11.72
CA ARG A 29 -13.06 -9.76 -12.39
C ARG A 29 -12.84 -8.42 -11.70
N ALA A 30 -13.91 -7.76 -11.24
CA ALA A 30 -13.83 -6.48 -10.56
C ALA A 30 -12.99 -6.56 -9.26
N TYR A 31 -13.17 -7.61 -8.45
CA TYR A 31 -12.35 -7.85 -7.26
C TYR A 31 -10.88 -8.01 -7.64
N ARG A 32 -10.58 -8.80 -8.67
CA ARG A 32 -9.21 -9.09 -9.11
C ARG A 32 -8.50 -7.84 -9.64
N ILE A 33 -9.21 -7.00 -10.40
CA ILE A 33 -8.70 -5.71 -10.88
C ILE A 33 -8.44 -4.79 -9.69
N ALA A 34 -9.37 -4.69 -8.74
CA ALA A 34 -9.18 -3.89 -7.53
C ALA A 34 -7.94 -4.34 -6.74
N PHE A 35 -7.84 -5.64 -6.46
CA PHE A 35 -6.72 -6.23 -5.75
C PHE A 35 -5.40 -5.99 -6.48
N GLY A 36 -5.36 -6.24 -7.79
CA GLY A 36 -4.18 -6.01 -8.63
C GLY A 36 -3.72 -4.56 -8.63
N ALA A 37 -4.66 -3.60 -8.77
CA ALA A 37 -4.34 -2.17 -8.72
C ALA A 37 -3.77 -1.75 -7.35
N GLY A 38 -4.37 -2.21 -6.25
CA GLY A 38 -3.87 -1.93 -4.91
C GLY A 38 -2.50 -2.55 -4.65
N LEU A 39 -2.29 -3.79 -5.09
CA LEU A 39 -1.01 -4.49 -4.96
C LEU A 39 0.08 -3.84 -5.82
N ALA A 40 -0.23 -3.43 -7.05
CA ALA A 40 0.69 -2.68 -7.90
C ALA A 40 1.10 -1.38 -7.23
N GLY A 41 0.13 -0.63 -6.66
CA GLY A 41 0.42 0.58 -5.90
C GLY A 41 1.34 0.34 -4.69
N LEU A 42 1.09 -0.73 -3.93
CA LEU A 42 1.94 -1.13 -2.81
C LEU A 42 3.39 -1.41 -3.25
N LEU A 43 3.57 -2.22 -4.29
CA LEU A 43 4.89 -2.62 -4.78
C LEU A 43 5.65 -1.45 -5.38
N LEU A 44 4.98 -0.64 -6.22
CA LEU A 44 5.57 0.55 -6.82
C LEU A 44 5.95 1.57 -5.73
N LEU A 45 5.11 1.78 -4.72
CA LEU A 45 5.41 2.69 -3.63
C LEU A 45 6.64 2.24 -2.85
N GLY A 46 6.72 0.95 -2.50
CA GLY A 46 7.87 0.39 -1.79
C GLY A 46 9.16 0.52 -2.61
N TRP A 47 9.08 0.28 -3.92
CA TRP A 47 10.23 0.45 -4.81
C TRP A 47 10.69 1.90 -4.92
N VAL A 48 9.79 2.83 -5.25
CA VAL A 48 10.14 4.25 -5.41
C VAL A 48 10.65 4.84 -4.09
N SER A 49 9.98 4.54 -2.97
CA SER A 49 10.40 5.04 -1.64
C SER A 49 11.75 4.46 -1.20
N GLY A 50 12.05 3.21 -1.56
CA GLY A 50 13.29 2.54 -1.15
C GLY A 50 14.49 2.81 -2.08
N ALA A 51 14.28 2.99 -3.38
CA ALA A 51 15.36 3.11 -4.36
C ALA A 51 15.61 4.55 -4.84
N VAL A 52 14.57 5.39 -4.89
CA VAL A 52 14.67 6.76 -5.41
C VAL A 52 14.59 7.79 -4.28
N GLY A 53 13.77 7.50 -3.26
CA GLY A 53 13.37 8.51 -2.28
C GLY A 53 12.33 9.44 -2.88
N ILE A 54 11.17 9.55 -2.24
CA ILE A 54 10.10 10.42 -2.75
C ILE A 54 10.37 11.87 -2.33
N ILE A 55 10.81 12.08 -1.09
CA ILE A 55 11.22 13.39 -0.59
C ILE A 55 12.74 13.47 -0.67
N GLY A 56 13.26 14.39 -1.48
CA GLY A 56 14.69 14.63 -1.56
C GLY A 56 15.47 13.46 -2.14
N SER A 57 16.40 12.92 -1.35
CA SER A 57 17.18 11.72 -1.69
C SER A 57 16.74 10.52 -0.85
N GLU A 58 17.02 9.33 -1.36
CA GLU A 58 16.76 8.03 -0.73
C GLU A 58 17.39 7.88 0.66
N ASN A 59 18.49 8.60 0.92
CA ASN A 59 19.22 8.56 2.19
C ASN A 59 18.56 9.40 3.31
N GLN A 60 17.50 10.15 3.00
CA GLN A 60 16.79 10.94 4.01
C GLN A 60 15.82 10.06 4.81
N SER A 61 15.94 10.12 6.14
CA SER A 61 15.10 9.37 7.08
C SER A 61 13.61 9.70 6.97
N VAL A 62 13.24 10.88 6.44
CA VAL A 62 11.84 11.26 6.23
C VAL A 62 11.10 10.30 5.28
N ASN A 63 11.82 9.66 4.34
CA ASN A 63 11.22 8.66 3.45
C ASN A 63 10.72 7.42 4.19
N LEU A 64 11.17 7.19 5.43
CA LEU A 64 10.67 6.09 6.27
C LEU A 64 9.17 6.22 6.58
N MET A 65 8.63 7.44 6.55
CA MET A 65 7.19 7.67 6.77
C MET A 65 6.32 6.97 5.72
N TYR A 66 6.82 6.78 4.49
CA TYR A 66 6.10 6.06 3.45
C TYR A 66 5.90 4.57 3.76
N TRP A 67 6.71 3.97 4.64
CA TRP A 67 6.49 2.59 5.10
C TRP A 67 5.23 2.42 5.96
N ALA A 68 4.65 3.52 6.47
CA ALA A 68 3.34 3.48 7.12
C ALA A 68 2.23 2.98 6.17
N VAL A 69 2.32 3.28 4.87
CA VAL A 69 1.30 2.91 3.88
C VAL A 69 1.30 1.39 3.63
N PRO A 70 2.44 0.73 3.33
CA PRO A 70 2.54 -0.73 3.33
C PRO A 70 2.05 -1.39 4.62
N ALA A 71 2.39 -0.81 5.78
CA ALA A 71 1.94 -1.35 7.06
C ALA A 71 0.41 -1.33 7.20
N VAL A 72 -0.24 -0.21 6.87
CA VAL A 72 -1.70 -0.08 6.86
C VAL A 72 -2.34 -1.05 5.88
N LEU A 73 -1.80 -1.16 4.66
CA LEU A 73 -2.31 -2.09 3.65
C LEU A 73 -2.21 -3.55 4.13
N LEU A 74 -1.08 -3.96 4.70
CA LEU A 74 -0.88 -5.31 5.21
C LEU A 74 -1.82 -5.60 6.39
N ILE A 75 -1.77 -4.78 7.44
CA ILE A 75 -2.56 -4.99 8.67
C ILE A 75 -4.06 -4.94 8.35
N GLY A 76 -4.49 -3.94 7.58
CA GLY A 76 -5.90 -3.81 7.19
C GLY A 76 -6.38 -4.96 6.30
N SER A 77 -5.53 -5.50 5.42
CA SER A 77 -5.88 -6.67 4.61
C SER A 77 -6.06 -7.93 5.46
N LEU A 78 -5.21 -8.12 6.46
CA LEU A 78 -5.29 -9.24 7.40
C LEU A 78 -6.54 -9.13 8.30
N ILE A 79 -6.79 -7.96 8.90
CA ILE A 79 -7.96 -7.70 9.74
C ILE A 79 -9.25 -7.88 8.94
N SER A 80 -9.30 -7.36 7.71
CA SER A 80 -10.46 -7.52 6.83
C SER A 80 -10.63 -8.93 6.28
N ARG A 81 -9.64 -9.82 6.47
CA ARG A 81 -9.61 -11.17 5.89
C ARG A 81 -9.83 -11.14 4.38
N PHE A 82 -9.33 -10.11 3.71
CA PHE A 82 -9.51 -9.88 2.27
C PHE A 82 -10.99 -9.80 1.85
N GLN A 83 -11.90 -9.38 2.73
CA GLN A 83 -13.30 -9.15 2.36
C GLN A 83 -13.46 -7.79 1.66
N PRO A 84 -14.30 -7.68 0.60
CA PRO A 84 -14.41 -6.45 -0.20
C PRO A 84 -14.66 -5.17 0.61
N ARG A 85 -15.59 -5.22 1.58
CA ARG A 85 -15.90 -4.06 2.46
C ARG A 85 -14.70 -3.61 3.28
N GLY A 86 -13.98 -4.56 3.85
CA GLY A 86 -12.82 -4.25 4.68
C GLY A 86 -11.65 -3.77 3.83
N MET A 87 -11.40 -4.39 2.68
CA MET A 87 -10.37 -3.94 1.72
C MET A 87 -10.62 -2.51 1.24
N ALA A 88 -11.87 -2.12 0.97
CA ALA A 88 -12.21 -0.75 0.62
C ALA A 88 -11.82 0.25 1.72
N ARG A 89 -12.13 -0.06 2.99
CA ARG A 89 -11.74 0.77 4.14
C ARG A 89 -10.23 0.84 4.31
N THR A 90 -9.53 -0.30 4.17
CA THR A 90 -8.07 -0.38 4.23
C THR A 90 -7.41 0.52 3.18
N LEU A 91 -7.91 0.50 1.95
CA LEU A 91 -7.37 1.33 0.86
C LEU A 91 -7.68 2.81 1.07
N PHE A 92 -8.85 3.18 1.59
CA PHE A 92 -9.13 4.57 1.95
C PHE A 92 -8.26 5.06 3.11
N ALA A 93 -7.99 4.21 4.11
CA ALA A 93 -7.05 4.52 5.17
C ALA A 93 -5.62 4.70 4.63
N ALA A 94 -5.20 3.84 3.71
CA ALA A 94 -3.92 3.96 3.02
C ALA A 94 -3.82 5.26 2.21
N THR A 95 -4.87 5.63 1.46
CA THR A 95 -4.97 6.92 0.76
C THR A 95 -4.83 8.10 1.73
N LEU A 96 -5.49 8.05 2.88
CA LEU A 96 -5.40 9.12 3.88
C LEU A 96 -3.96 9.26 4.39
N VAL A 97 -3.32 8.15 4.76
CA VAL A 97 -1.93 8.15 5.22
C VAL A 97 -0.99 8.67 4.13
N GLN A 98 -1.17 8.21 2.89
CA GLN A 98 -0.40 8.63 1.71
C GLN A 98 -0.42 10.16 1.55
N VAL A 99 -1.62 10.77 1.58
CA VAL A 99 -1.81 12.23 1.47
C VAL A 99 -1.23 12.99 2.67
N LEU A 100 -1.30 12.43 3.87
CA LEU A 100 -0.81 13.09 5.09
C LEU A 100 0.72 13.13 5.19
N ILE A 101 1.44 12.15 4.64
CA ILE A 101 2.91 12.08 4.74
C ILE A 101 3.63 13.39 4.35
N PRO A 102 3.41 13.98 3.15
CA PRO A 102 4.12 15.19 2.75
C PRO A 102 3.69 16.42 3.57
N ILE A 103 2.44 16.45 4.06
CA ILE A 103 1.96 17.51 4.96
C ILE A 103 2.70 17.42 6.30
N VAL A 104 2.79 16.23 6.88
CA VAL A 104 3.51 16.01 8.13
C VAL A 104 5.01 16.32 7.93
N ALA A 105 5.61 15.90 6.82
CA ALA A 105 7.01 16.21 6.50
C ALA A 105 7.30 17.72 6.47
N LEU A 106 6.40 18.53 5.90
CA LEU A 106 6.52 20.00 5.94
C LEU A 106 6.50 20.57 7.37
N THR A 107 5.74 19.94 8.28
CA THR A 107 5.58 20.44 9.65
C THR A 107 6.72 20.04 10.59
N ILE A 108 7.22 18.81 10.50
CA ILE A 108 8.21 18.27 11.45
C ILE A 108 9.64 18.33 10.90
N SER A 109 9.81 18.48 9.58
CA SER A 109 11.10 18.53 8.89
C SER A 109 11.16 19.68 7.88
N PRO A 110 10.94 20.95 8.29
CA PRO A 110 10.88 22.08 7.37
C PRO A 110 12.19 22.32 6.60
N GLU A 111 13.33 21.96 7.20
CA GLU A 111 14.67 22.13 6.63
C GLU A 111 15.05 21.01 5.62
N VAL A 112 14.16 20.05 5.37
CA VAL A 112 14.48 18.91 4.50
C VAL A 112 14.64 19.36 3.05
N SER A 113 15.66 18.85 2.36
CA SER A 113 15.79 19.08 0.92
C SER A 113 14.73 18.27 0.19
N TRP A 114 13.87 18.94 -0.59
CA TRP A 114 12.82 18.33 -1.41
C TRP A 114 13.32 17.87 -2.78
N GLY A 115 14.64 17.94 -3.02
CA GLY A 115 15.26 17.56 -4.28
C GLY A 115 14.80 18.42 -5.46
N ASN A 116 15.16 18.01 -6.69
CA ASN A 116 14.87 18.76 -7.91
C ASN A 116 13.37 18.86 -8.22
N ALA A 117 12.57 17.90 -7.75
CA ALA A 117 11.12 17.92 -7.92
C ALA A 117 10.45 18.99 -7.06
N GLY A 118 11.10 19.41 -5.97
CA GLY A 118 10.56 20.35 -4.99
C GLY A 118 9.29 19.85 -4.31
N VAL A 119 8.70 20.70 -3.47
CA VAL A 119 7.46 20.38 -2.74
C VAL A 119 6.33 19.99 -3.70
N ILE A 120 6.13 20.77 -4.76
CA ILE A 120 5.04 20.54 -5.73
C ILE A 120 5.20 19.18 -6.40
N GLY A 121 6.40 18.82 -6.86
CA GLY A 121 6.64 17.53 -7.50
C GLY A 121 6.34 16.37 -6.56
N VAL A 122 6.71 16.46 -5.29
CA VAL A 122 6.36 15.44 -4.29
C VAL A 122 4.85 15.30 -4.14
N PHE A 123 4.10 16.39 -4.02
CA PHE A 123 2.63 16.33 -3.93
C PHE A 123 1.99 15.71 -5.18
N VAL A 124 2.51 16.00 -6.37
CA VAL A 124 2.05 15.39 -7.62
C VAL A 124 2.29 13.88 -7.62
N PHE A 125 3.51 13.44 -7.30
CA PHE A 125 3.83 12.01 -7.17
C PHE A 125 2.93 11.32 -6.15
N ASN A 126 2.72 11.98 -5.01
CA ASN A 126 1.89 11.46 -3.93
C ASN A 126 0.42 11.26 -4.38
N SER A 127 -0.09 12.21 -5.15
CA SER A 127 -1.46 12.18 -5.67
C SER A 127 -1.70 10.98 -6.61
N ILE A 128 -0.69 10.56 -7.39
CA ILE A 128 -0.79 9.39 -8.26
C ILE A 128 -1.04 8.11 -7.43
N PHE A 129 -0.29 7.90 -6.36
CA PHE A 129 -0.49 6.76 -5.46
C PHE A 129 -1.82 6.85 -4.71
N ALA A 130 -2.19 8.04 -4.23
CA ALA A 130 -3.47 8.29 -3.58
C ALA A 130 -4.66 7.94 -4.50
N LEU A 131 -4.58 8.34 -5.78
CA LEU A 131 -5.58 8.03 -6.81
C LEU A 131 -5.65 6.53 -7.11
N LEU A 132 -4.51 5.85 -7.16
CA LEU A 132 -4.46 4.40 -7.37
C LEU A 132 -5.12 3.64 -6.22
N PHE A 133 -4.82 4.02 -4.97
CA PHE A 133 -5.43 3.40 -3.79
C PHE A 133 -6.92 3.72 -3.66
N VAL A 134 -7.33 4.97 -3.88
CA VAL A 134 -8.75 5.33 -3.80
C VAL A 134 -9.54 4.66 -4.92
N GLY A 135 -8.99 4.59 -6.14
CA GLY A 135 -9.60 3.91 -7.28
C GLY A 135 -9.81 2.41 -6.99
N SER A 136 -8.79 1.74 -6.46
CA SER A 136 -8.90 0.35 -6.00
C SER A 136 -9.94 0.21 -4.88
N GLY A 137 -9.95 1.10 -3.89
CA GLY A 137 -10.92 1.11 -2.80
C GLY A 137 -12.36 1.30 -3.26
N LEU A 138 -12.58 2.17 -4.25
CA LEU A 138 -13.88 2.38 -4.89
C LEU A 138 -14.35 1.13 -5.64
N LEU A 139 -13.45 0.41 -6.34
CA LEU A 139 -13.79 -0.86 -6.97
C LEU A 139 -14.18 -1.92 -5.93
N PHE A 140 -13.43 -2.06 -4.83
CA PHE A 140 -13.81 -2.96 -3.74
C PHE A 140 -15.13 -2.58 -3.08
N ARG A 141 -15.44 -1.28 -2.98
CA ARG A 141 -16.73 -0.80 -2.49
C ARG A 141 -17.88 -1.18 -3.44
N ARG A 142 -17.66 -1.13 -4.76
CA ARG A 142 -18.64 -1.59 -5.75
C ARG A 142 -18.89 -3.10 -5.62
N VAL A 143 -17.82 -3.90 -5.56
CA VAL A 143 -17.86 -5.35 -5.32
C VAL A 143 -18.62 -5.68 -4.02
N ALA A 144 -18.42 -4.89 -2.97
CA ALA A 144 -19.09 -5.10 -1.69
C ALA A 144 -20.61 -4.87 -1.71
N VAL A 145 -21.09 -4.05 -2.65
CA VAL A 145 -22.51 -3.73 -2.82
C VAL A 145 -23.17 -4.71 -3.78
N SER A 146 -22.47 -5.18 -4.82
CA SER A 146 -23.01 -6.19 -5.75
C SER A 146 -23.15 -7.60 -5.16
N ASN A 147 -22.47 -7.88 -4.04
CA ASN A 147 -22.54 -9.17 -3.34
C ASN A 147 -23.56 -9.17 -2.16
N LEU A 148 -24.41 -8.14 -2.05
CA LEU A 148 -25.59 -8.11 -1.18
C LEU A 148 -26.82 -8.59 -1.94
#